data_AF-A0A3M2WCP7-F1
#
_entry.id   AF-A0A3M2WCP7-F1
#
_cell.length_a   1.000
_cell.length_b   1.000
_cell.length_c   1.000
_cell.angle_alpha   90.00
_cell.angle_beta   90.00
_cell.angle_gamma   90.00
#
_symmetry.space_group_name_H-M   'P 1'
#
loop_
_entity.id
_entity.type
_entity.pdbx_description
1 polymer ?
#
loop_
_entity_poly.entity_id
_entity_poly.type
_entity_poly.pdbx_seq_one_letter_code
_entity_poly.pdbx_strand_id
1 'polypeptide(L)' 'MQENLVVAQGVLEVSVNEERCLLSTGDSILFYAGQPHRYRTPANSEALAYLVMTYPERMD' A
#
# COMPACT_ATOMS: atom_id res chain seq x y z
N MET A 1 -9.43 -10.11 -3.67
CA MET A 1 -9.26 -8.70 -4.01
C MET A 1 -7.80 -8.33 -3.75
N GLN A 2 -7.14 -7.79 -4.75
CA GLN A 2 -5.73 -7.39 -4.66
C GLN A 2 -5.61 -5.88 -4.62
N GLU A 3 -4.58 -5.41 -3.93
CA GLU A 3 -4.25 -4.01 -3.74
C GLU A 3 -2.78 -3.80 -4.11
N ASN A 4 -2.54 -2.99 -5.14
CA ASN A 4 -1.21 -2.55 -5.53
C ASN A 4 -1.06 -1.08 -5.17
N LEU A 5 -0.18 -0.78 -4.21
CA LEU A 5 0.12 0.57 -3.76
C LEU A 5 1.48 1.02 -4.30
N VAL A 6 1.52 2.17 -4.98
CA VAL A 6 2.75 2.78 -5.51
C VAL A 6 2.97 4.13 -4.85
N VAL A 7 4.18 4.37 -4.32
CA VAL A 7 4.53 5.68 -3.72
C VAL A 7 4.99 6.64 -4.81
N ALA A 8 4.21 7.68 -5.06
CA ALA A 8 4.51 8.71 -6.05
C ALA A 8 5.40 9.84 -5.48
N GLN A 9 5.33 10.08 -4.17
CA GLN A 9 6.17 11.06 -3.49
C GLN A 9 6.35 10.72 -2.01
N GLY A 10 7.53 10.99 -1.46
CA GLY A 10 7.83 10.83 -0.05
C GLY A 10 8.18 9.39 0.35
N VAL A 11 7.95 9.09 1.62
CA VAL A 11 8.25 7.78 2.24
C VAL A 11 7.02 7.29 3.00
N LEU A 12 6.65 6.03 2.79
CA LEU A 12 5.50 5.42 3.43
C LEU A 12 5.90 4.10 4.11
N GLU A 13 5.60 3.97 5.39
CA GLU A 13 5.63 2.69 6.10
C GLU A 13 4.27 2.01 5.89
N VAL A 14 4.29 0.83 5.30
CA VAL A 14 3.12 -0.03 5.11
C VAL A 14 3.29 -1.24 6.02
N SER A 15 2.31 -1.48 6.89
CA SER A 15 2.21 -2.72 7.66
C SER A 15 1.09 -3.58 7.07
N VAL A 16 1.36 -4.86 6.83
CA VAL A 16 0.36 -5.86 6.41
C VAL A 16 0.53 -7.08 7.32
N ASN A 17 -0.49 -7.39 8.11
CA ASN A 17 -0.37 -8.30 9.26
C ASN A 17 0.80 -7.91 10.18
N GLU A 18 1.77 -8.81 10.37
CA GLU A 18 2.97 -8.61 11.20
C GLU A 18 4.16 -8.05 10.41
N GLU A 19 4.07 -8.04 9.07
CA GLU A 19 5.13 -7.56 8.20
C GLU A 19 5.06 -6.05 8.02
N ARG A 20 6.25 -5.42 7.97
CA ARG A 20 6.39 -3.98 7.75
C ARG A 20 7.38 -3.72 6.64
N CYS A 21 6.98 -2.89 5.70
CA CYS A 21 7.80 -2.43 4.58
C CYS A 21 7.90 -0.90 4.63
N LEU A 22 9.11 -0.39 4.43
CA LEU A 22 9.33 1.04 4.23
C LEU A 22 9.53 1.27 2.73
N LEU A 23 8.65 2.05 2.14
CA LEU A 23 8.61 2.32 0.70
C LEU A 23 9.04 3.77 0.44
N SER A 24 9.96 3.96 -0.50
CA SER A 24 10.36 5.27 -1.01
C SER A 24 9.64 5.58 -2.32
N THR A 25 9.80 6.81 -2.81
CA THR A 25 9.26 7.22 -4.11
C THR A 25 9.71 6.27 -5.22
N GLY A 26 8.74 5.74 -5.99
CA GLY A 26 8.95 4.76 -7.04
C GLY A 26 8.75 3.31 -6.60
N ASP A 27 8.77 3.02 -5.29
CA ASP A 27 8.52 1.68 -4.76
C ASP A 27 7.03 1.33 -4.79
N SER A 28 6.75 0.04 -4.85
CA SER A 28 5.40 -0.51 -4.81
C SER A 28 5.28 -1.75 -3.95
N ILE A 29 4.09 -2.00 -3.41
CA ILE A 29 3.74 -3.23 -2.71
C ILE A 29 2.40 -3.78 -3.22
N LEU A 30 2.34 -5.10 -3.43
CA LEU A 30 1.13 -5.83 -3.75
C LEU A 30 0.72 -6.68 -2.54
N PHE A 31 -0.52 -6.55 -2.09
CA PHE A 31 -1.06 -7.34 -0.99
C PHE A 31 -2.56 -7.61 -1.18
N TYR A 32 -3.15 -8.38 -0.27
CA TYR A 32 -4.57 -8.73 -0.30
C TYR A 32 -5.39 -7.83 0.63
N ALA A 33 -6.44 -7.22 0.10
CA ALA A 33 -7.32 -6.27 0.81
C ALA A 33 -7.96 -6.82 2.10
N GLY A 34 -8.09 -8.15 2.23
CA GLY A 34 -8.69 -8.79 3.40
C GLY A 34 -7.76 -8.88 4.62
N GLN A 35 -6.49 -8.50 4.47
CA GLN A 35 -5.52 -8.52 5.56
C GLN A 35 -5.52 -7.17 6.29
N PRO A 36 -5.46 -7.14 7.64
CA PRO A 36 -5.26 -5.91 8.38
C PRO A 36 -4.01 -5.19 7.88
N HIS A 37 -4.18 -3.94 7.45
CA HIS A 37 -3.09 -3.13 6.95
C HIS A 37 -3.17 -1.69 7.47
N ARG A 38 -2.01 -1.04 7.58
CA ARG A 38 -1.87 0.33 8.08
C ARG A 38 -0.84 1.09 7.28
N TYR A 39 -1.16 2.35 6.99
CA TYR A 39 -0.26 3.31 6.37
C TYR A 39 0.22 4.31 7.41
N ARG A 40 1.53 4.53 7.48
CA ARG A 40 2.12 5.54 8.36
C ARG A 40 3.23 6.26 7.62
N THR A 41 3.23 7.58 7.71
CA THR A 41 4.37 8.39 7.25
C THR A 41 5.32 8.60 8.43
N PRO A 42 6.53 8.05 8.43
CA PRO A 42 7.49 8.22 9.54
C PRO A 42 8.23 9.56 9.50
N ALA A 43 8.16 10.27 8.37
CA ALA A 43 8.78 11.57 8.16
C ALA A 43 7.85 12.72 8.54
N ASN A 44 8.42 13.90 8.81
CA ASN A 44 7.66 15.15 9.00
C ASN A 44 7.18 15.77 7.68
N SER A 45 7.33 15.05 6.56
CA SER A 45 6.93 15.46 5.21
C SER A 45 5.72 14.67 4.74
N GLU A 46 4.93 15.23 3.82
CA GLU A 46 3.82 14.53 3.20
C GLU A 46 4.29 13.33 2.35
N ALA A 47 3.42 12.32 2.23
CA ALA A 47 3.59 11.20 1.32
C ALA A 47 2.36 11.10 0.42
N LEU A 48 2.59 10.86 -0.88
CA LEU A 48 1.55 10.63 -1.88
C LEU A 48 1.71 9.22 -2.44
N ALA A 49 0.64 8.44 -2.43
CA ALA A 49 0.60 7.11 -2.99
C ALA A 49 -0.69 6.89 -3.78
N TYR A 50 -0.61 6.04 -4.80
CA TYR A 50 -1.76 5.59 -5.58
C TYR A 50 -2.04 4.12 -5.28
N LEU A 51 -3.31 3.81 -5.03
CA LEU A 51 -3.79 2.46 -4.78
C LEU A 51 -4.62 1.99 -5.97
N VAL A 52 -4.21 0.89 -6.58
CA VAL A 52 -4.99 0.19 -7.60
C VAL A 52 -5.59 -1.07 -6.97
N MET A 53 -6.91 -1.16 -7.01
CA MET A 53 -7.67 -2.29 -6.49
C MET A 53 -8.20 -3.16 -7.62
N THR A 54 -7.95 -4.45 -7.55
CA THR A 54 -8.55 -5.44 -8.46
C THR A 54 -9.56 -6.27 -7.70
N TYR A 55 -10.82 -6.16 -8.10
CA TYR A 55 -11.90 -6.99 -7.62
C TYR A 55 -12.02 -8.23 -8.52
N PRO A 56 -12.21 -9.44 -7.96
CA PRO A 56 -12.57 -10.57 -8.80
C PRO A 56 -13.88 -10.25 -9.51
N GLU A 57 -13.96 -10.60 -10.79
CA GLU A 57 -15.21 -10.53 -11.53
C GLU A 57 -16.26 -11.35 -10.78
N ARG A 58 -17.47 -10.81 -10.58
CA ARG A 58 -18.55 -11.62 -10.02
C ARG A 58 -18.90 -12.65 -11.09
N MET A 59 -18.54 -13.90 -10.84
CA MET A 59 -19.15 -15.02 -11.53
C MET A 59 -20.54 -15.16 -10.92
N ASP A 60 -21.50 -14.47 -11.53
CA ASP A 60 -22.91 -14.61 -11.21
C ASP A 60 -23.39 -16.05 -11.45
#